data_AF-A0A7G9T9I9-F1
#
_entry.id   AF-A0A7G9T9I9-F1
#
_cell.length_a   1.000
_cell.length_b   1.000
_cell.length_c   1.000
_cell.angle_alpha   90.00
_cell.angle_beta   90.00
_cell.angle_gamma   90.00
#
_symmetry.space_group_name_H-M   'P 1'
#
loop_
_entity.id
_entity.type
_entity.pdbx_description
1 polymer ?
#
loop_
_entity_poly.entity_id
_entity_poly.type
_entity_poly.pdbx_seq_one_letter_code
_entity_poly.pdbx_strand_id
1 'polypeptide(L)'
;MMDRPPCWQDGKKQNPCALAHYERVVHGHTDLRADWLGWKQRGRYLVAPDGQRISPERMRGIMWRLDAEARLDAARARNAKRKVSQGPVKVVVVELADWHARHFGSRAG
;
A
#
# COMPACT_ATOMS: atom_id res chain seq x y z
N MET A 1 31.14 12.08 -46.76
CA MET A 1 31.15 11.32 -45.49
C MET A 1 30.68 12.29 -44.42
N MET A 2 29.36 12.37 -44.20
CA MET A 2 28.78 13.31 -43.22
C MET A 2 28.61 12.53 -41.92
N ASP A 3 29.36 12.91 -40.88
CA ASP A 3 29.23 12.37 -39.53
C ASP A 3 27.79 12.45 -39.07
N ARG A 4 27.27 11.34 -38.56
CA ARG A 4 25.88 11.21 -38.11
C ARG A 4 25.76 11.96 -36.79
N PRO A 5 25.06 13.11 -36.73
CA PRO A 5 25.01 13.90 -35.50
C PRO A 5 24.30 13.09 -34.40
N PRO A 6 24.63 13.32 -33.11
CA PRO A 6 24.00 12.59 -32.02
C PRO A 6 22.48 12.71 -32.14
N CYS A 7 21.76 11.64 -31.80
CA CYS A 7 20.30 11.57 -31.83
C CYS A 7 19.64 12.67 -30.96
N TRP A 8 20.45 13.37 -30.18
CA TRP A 8 20.12 14.55 -29.41
C TRP A 8 21.29 15.54 -29.30
N GLN A 9 21.02 16.84 -29.18
CA GLN A 9 22.05 17.87 -28.95
C GLN A 9 22.19 18.15 -27.45
N ASP A 10 23.42 18.22 -26.93
CA ASP A 10 23.68 18.50 -25.50
C ASP A 10 23.00 19.80 -25.05
N GLY A 11 22.30 19.73 -23.90
CA GLY A 11 21.59 20.87 -23.32
C GLY A 11 20.21 21.20 -23.92
N LYS A 12 19.76 20.52 -24.98
CA LYS A 12 18.38 20.65 -25.49
C LYS A 12 17.41 19.66 -24.81
N LYS A 13 16.10 19.96 -24.79
CA LYS A 13 15.05 19.10 -24.16
C LYS A 13 14.53 18.02 -25.12
N GLN A 14 14.69 16.74 -24.75
CA GLN A 14 14.40 15.53 -25.54
C GLN A 14 13.12 15.58 -26.38
N ASN A 15 13.18 15.05 -27.62
CA ASN A 15 11.99 14.93 -28.46
C ASN A 15 11.10 13.77 -27.98
N PRO A 16 9.78 13.88 -28.15
CA PRO A 16 8.83 12.97 -27.51
C PRO A 16 8.83 11.52 -28.03
N CYS A 17 9.27 11.25 -29.27
CA CYS A 17 9.25 9.91 -29.85
C CYS A 17 10.41 9.06 -29.31
N ALA A 18 11.56 9.69 -29.10
CA ALA A 18 12.65 9.14 -28.32
C ALA A 18 12.23 8.93 -26.86
N LEU A 19 11.43 9.84 -26.27
CA LEU A 19 10.89 9.68 -24.91
C LEU A 19 9.85 8.55 -24.79
N ALA A 20 9.01 8.29 -25.79
CA ALA A 20 7.97 7.25 -25.74
C ALA A 20 8.47 5.87 -26.17
N HIS A 21 9.45 5.83 -27.06
CA HIS A 21 10.31 4.68 -27.25
C HIS A 21 11.07 4.44 -25.94
N TYR A 22 11.59 5.47 -25.30
CA TYR A 22 12.11 5.40 -23.93
C TYR A 22 11.00 5.09 -22.89
N GLU A 23 9.72 5.40 -23.04
CA GLU A 23 8.70 4.98 -22.04
C GLU A 23 8.27 3.52 -22.24
N ARG A 24 8.13 3.07 -23.48
CA ARG A 24 7.94 1.65 -23.78
C ARG A 24 9.15 0.81 -23.39
N VAL A 25 10.34 1.31 -23.72
CA VAL A 25 11.63 0.59 -23.77
C VAL A 25 12.56 0.97 -22.61
N VAL A 26 12.21 1.98 -21.81
CA VAL A 26 12.94 2.45 -20.61
C VAL A 26 12.01 2.61 -19.38
N HIS A 27 10.76 3.08 -19.50
CA HIS A 27 9.75 2.91 -18.43
C HIS A 27 9.11 1.52 -18.43
N GLY A 28 9.46 0.67 -19.41
CA GLY A 28 9.21 -0.77 -19.36
C GLY A 28 7.76 -1.10 -19.04
N HIS A 29 6.87 -0.21 -19.46
CA HIS A 29 5.45 -0.31 -19.19
C HIS A 29 4.85 -1.34 -20.16
N THR A 30 5.37 -2.58 -20.09
CA THR A 30 4.96 -3.89 -20.63
C THR A 30 6.03 -4.89 -20.11
N ASP A 31 5.76 -6.08 -19.55
CA ASP A 31 5.50 -7.30 -20.34
C ASP A 31 5.34 -8.53 -19.43
N LEU A 32 4.42 -9.44 -19.80
CA LEU A 32 4.10 -10.64 -19.02
C LEU A 32 4.43 -11.92 -19.79
N ARG A 33 5.33 -12.79 -19.26
CA ARG A 33 5.58 -14.19 -19.71
C ARG A 33 6.12 -15.13 -18.58
N ALA A 34 6.05 -16.45 -18.82
CA ALA A 34 6.38 -17.65 -18.01
C ALA A 34 5.66 -17.86 -16.65
N ASP A 35 5.84 -17.04 -15.63
CA ASP A 35 5.22 -17.29 -14.29
C ASP A 35 3.81 -16.70 -14.18
N TRP A 36 3.50 -15.81 -15.11
CA TRP A 36 2.17 -15.36 -15.46
C TRP A 36 1.49 -16.39 -16.36
N LEU A 37 1.67 -17.70 -16.09
CA LEU A 37 1.17 -18.82 -16.89
C LEU A 37 -0.34 -18.67 -17.11
N GLY A 38 -0.72 -18.40 -18.37
CA GLY A 38 -2.11 -18.12 -18.77
C GLY A 38 -2.55 -16.68 -18.56
N TRP A 39 -1.83 -15.89 -17.76
CA TRP A 39 -2.05 -14.46 -17.64
C TRP A 39 -1.51 -13.69 -18.84
N LYS A 40 -2.26 -12.67 -19.26
CA LYS A 40 -1.97 -11.92 -20.48
C LYS A 40 -2.26 -10.45 -20.25
N GLN A 41 -1.37 -9.59 -20.73
CA GLN A 41 -1.70 -8.19 -20.88
C GLN A 41 -2.52 -8.04 -22.14
N ARG A 42 -3.78 -7.64 -22.00
CA ARG A 42 -4.66 -7.35 -23.13
C ARG A 42 -5.12 -5.90 -23.03
N GLY A 43 -4.39 -5.02 -23.71
CA GLY A 43 -4.59 -3.58 -23.57
C GLY A 43 -4.36 -3.15 -22.11
N ARG A 44 -5.35 -2.48 -21.52
CA ARG A 44 -5.33 -2.00 -20.13
C ARG A 44 -5.60 -3.08 -19.08
N TYR A 45 -5.92 -4.29 -19.51
CA TYR A 45 -6.36 -5.36 -18.62
C TYR A 45 -5.25 -6.34 -18.39
N LEU A 46 -5.13 -6.73 -17.12
CA LEU A 46 -4.44 -7.94 -16.74
C LEU A 46 -5.47 -9.07 -16.79
N VAL A 47 -5.29 -9.98 -17.74
CA VAL A 47 -6.20 -11.12 -17.95
C VAL A 47 -5.62 -12.34 -17.25
N ALA A 48 -6.42 -13.04 -16.48
CA ALA A 48 -6.07 -14.27 -15.78
C ALA A 48 -6.19 -15.51 -16.69
N PRO A 49 -5.66 -16.68 -16.28
CA PRO A 49 -5.65 -17.90 -17.09
C PRO A 49 -7.04 -18.44 -17.42
N ASP A 50 -7.99 -18.22 -16.51
CA ASP A 50 -9.41 -18.51 -16.67
C ASP A 50 -10.15 -17.49 -17.57
N GLY A 51 -9.43 -16.47 -18.06
CA GLY A 51 -9.98 -15.40 -18.89
C GLY A 51 -10.55 -14.22 -18.09
N GLN A 52 -10.50 -14.23 -16.76
CA GLN A 52 -10.98 -13.13 -15.95
C GLN A 52 -10.15 -11.87 -16.22
N ARG A 53 -10.81 -10.72 -16.35
CA ARG A 53 -10.14 -9.44 -16.59
C ARG A 53 -10.04 -8.64 -15.30
N ILE A 54 -8.84 -8.16 -15.02
CA ILE A 54 -8.54 -7.26 -13.92
C ILE A 54 -8.20 -5.90 -14.51
N SER A 55 -8.99 -4.89 -14.14
CA SER A 55 -8.72 -3.50 -14.48
C SER A 55 -7.74 -2.89 -13.48
N PRO A 56 -7.07 -1.77 -13.83
CA PRO A 56 -6.22 -1.04 -12.89
C PRO A 56 -6.97 -0.59 -11.63
N GLU A 57 -8.26 -0.22 -11.74
CA GLU A 57 -9.13 0.17 -10.62
C GLU A 57 -9.35 -1.01 -9.67
N ARG A 58 -9.65 -2.17 -10.25
CA ARG A 58 -9.84 -3.41 -9.51
C ARG A 58 -8.54 -3.80 -8.82
N MET A 59 -7.41 -3.68 -9.51
CA MET A 59 -6.09 -3.91 -8.93
C MET A 59 -5.84 -2.97 -7.75
N ARG A 60 -6.11 -1.66 -7.88
CA ARG A 60 -6.01 -0.70 -6.76
C ARG A 60 -6.87 -1.09 -5.58
N GLY A 61 -8.11 -1.52 -5.81
CA GLY A 61 -9.01 -1.98 -4.75
C GLY A 61 -8.52 -3.25 -4.06
N ILE A 62 -7.98 -4.22 -4.82
CA ILE A 62 -7.35 -5.42 -4.29
C ILE A 62 -6.16 -5.04 -3.40
N MET A 63 -5.26 -4.19 -3.91
CA MET A 63 -4.07 -3.76 -3.16
C MET A 63 -4.45 -3.03 -1.87
N TRP A 64 -5.46 -2.16 -1.92
CA TRP A 64 -5.97 -1.48 -0.73
C TRP A 64 -6.53 -2.47 0.30
N ARG A 65 -7.31 -3.46 -0.15
CA ARG A 65 -7.87 -4.48 0.76
C ARG A 65 -6.78 -5.31 1.43
N LEU A 66 -5.80 -5.79 0.66
CA LEU A 66 -4.69 -6.58 1.19
C LEU A 66 -3.89 -5.80 2.24
N ASP A 67 -3.62 -4.52 1.96
CA ASP A 67 -2.96 -3.60 2.88
C ASP A 67 -3.79 -3.35 4.15
N ALA A 68 -5.11 -3.16 4.02
CA ALA A 68 -6.01 -3.05 5.17
C ALA A 68 -6.06 -4.32 6.03
N GLU A 69 -6.14 -5.49 5.40
CA GLU A 69 -6.14 -6.80 6.08
C GLU A 69 -4.81 -7.00 6.83
N ALA A 70 -3.67 -6.70 6.19
CA ALA A 70 -2.35 -6.75 6.83
C ALA A 70 -2.26 -5.80 8.05
N ARG A 71 -2.80 -4.59 7.96
CA ARG A 71 -2.84 -3.64 9.09
C ARG A 71 -3.64 -4.21 10.27
N LEU A 72 -4.80 -4.82 9.99
CA LEU A 72 -5.65 -5.43 11.01
C LEU A 72 -4.96 -6.61 11.69
N ASP A 73 -4.33 -7.50 10.93
CA ASP A 73 -3.62 -8.65 11.48
C ASP A 73 -2.40 -8.23 12.30
N ALA A 74 -1.66 -7.22 11.85
CA ALA A 74 -0.58 -6.64 12.64
C ALA A 74 -1.10 -6.03 13.96
N ALA A 75 -2.24 -5.35 13.94
CA ALA A 75 -2.86 -4.82 15.15
C ALA A 75 -3.30 -5.94 16.11
N ARG A 76 -3.90 -7.02 15.59
CA ARG A 76 -4.26 -8.21 16.37
C ARG A 76 -3.05 -8.86 17.00
N ALA A 77 -1.97 -9.06 16.25
CA ALA A 77 -0.74 -9.64 16.75
C ALA A 77 -0.08 -8.78 17.84
N ARG A 78 -0.06 -7.44 17.67
CA ARG A 78 0.40 -6.52 18.71
C ARG A 78 -0.46 -6.60 19.97
N ASN A 79 -1.78 -6.61 19.81
CA ASN A 79 -2.70 -6.72 20.94
C ASN A 79 -2.56 -8.07 21.66
N ALA A 80 -2.36 -9.17 20.93
CA ALA A 80 -2.10 -10.47 21.52
C ALA A 80 -0.80 -10.47 22.33
N LYS A 81 0.31 -9.96 21.77
CA LYS A 81 1.58 -9.80 22.50
C LYS A 81 1.43 -8.88 23.73
N ARG A 82 0.66 -7.80 23.60
CA ARG A 82 0.38 -6.89 24.72
C ARG A 82 -0.47 -7.56 25.81
N LYS A 83 -1.47 -8.36 25.44
CA LYS A 83 -2.27 -9.14 26.40
C LYS A 83 -1.45 -10.22 27.11
N VAL A 84 -0.47 -10.82 26.44
CA VAL A 84 0.45 -11.79 27.06
C VAL A 84 1.43 -11.10 28.02
N SER A 85 1.86 -9.88 27.71
CA SER A 85 2.80 -9.11 28.56
C SER A 85 2.12 -8.31 29.68
N GLN A 86 0.85 -7.95 29.54
CA GLN A 86 0.09 -7.28 30.59
C GLN A 86 -0.50 -8.33 31.53
N GLY A 87 -0.05 -8.30 32.79
CA GLY A 87 -0.62 -9.08 33.87
C GLY A 87 -2.11 -8.77 34.12
N PRO A 88 -2.79 -9.54 34.97
CA PRO A 88 -4.23 -9.40 35.21
C PRO A 88 -4.59 -7.99 35.69
N VAL A 89 -5.52 -7.32 34.98
CA VAL A 89 -6.05 -6.02 35.39
C VAL A 89 -7.21 -6.24 36.35
N LYS A 90 -7.06 -5.77 37.61
CA LYS A 90 -8.16 -5.73 38.57
C LYS A 90 -8.97 -4.45 38.37
N VAL A 91 -10.17 -4.58 37.84
CA VAL A 91 -11.13 -3.46 37.76
C VAL A 91 -11.90 -3.42 39.08
N VAL A 92 -11.82 -2.29 39.78
CA VAL A 92 -12.64 -2.03 40.98
C VAL A 92 -13.61 -0.92 40.62
N VAL A 93 -14.90 -1.23 40.67
CA VAL A 93 -15.95 -0.22 40.55
C VAL A 93 -16.11 0.42 41.93
N VAL A 94 -15.93 1.73 42.00
CA VAL A 94 -16.11 2.55 43.20
C VAL A 94 -17.07 3.68 42.90
N GLU A 95 -17.72 4.20 43.93
CA GLU A 95 -18.48 5.44 43.77
C GLU A 95 -17.53 6.60 43.48
N LEU A 96 -17.85 7.40 42.45
CA LEU A 96 -16.97 8.48 41.99
C LEU A 96 -16.78 9.57 43.06
N ALA A 97 -17.82 9.84 43.85
CA ALA A 97 -17.78 10.82 44.94
C ALA A 97 -16.73 10.45 45.99
N ASP A 98 -16.77 9.21 46.48
CA ASP A 98 -15.80 8.68 47.45
C ASP A 98 -14.38 8.68 46.90
N TRP A 99 -14.19 8.30 45.63
CA TRP A 99 -12.87 8.29 45.01
C TRP A 99 -12.28 9.69 44.88
N HIS A 100 -13.10 10.65 44.45
CA HIS A 100 -12.71 12.05 44.27
C HIS A 100 -12.38 12.70 45.62
N ALA A 101 -13.21 12.50 46.64
CA ALA A 101 -12.97 13.00 47.99
C ALA A 101 -11.65 12.45 48.59
N ARG A 102 -11.33 11.17 48.32
CA ARG A 102 -10.09 10.54 48.81
C ARG A 102 -8.82 11.00 48.10
N HIS A 103 -8.87 11.37 46.81
CA HIS A 103 -7.68 11.70 46.03
C HIS A 103 -7.44 13.19 45.83
N PHE A 104 -8.51 13.98 45.75
CA PHE A 104 -8.43 15.42 45.48
C PHE A 104 -8.96 16.27 46.63
N GLY A 105 -9.41 15.62 47.72
CA GLY A 105 -10.08 16.28 48.85
C GLY A 105 -11.54 16.59 48.54
N SER A 106 -12.31 16.91 49.58
CA SER A 106 -13.59 17.59 49.37
C SER A 106 -13.30 19.04 49.02
N ARG A 107 -13.87 19.54 47.92
CA ARG A 107 -14.03 20.98 47.79
C ARG A 107 -14.99 21.39 48.90
N ALA A 108 -14.45 21.99 49.95
CA ALA A 108 -15.25 22.69 50.95
C ALA A 108 -15.98 23.83 50.22
N GLY A 109 -17.30 23.70 50.14
CA GLY A 109 -18.20 24.82 49.85
C GLY A 109 -18.47 25.61 51.12
#